data_AF-A0A2N2NW41-F1
#
_entry.id   AF-A0A2N2NW41-F1
#
_cell.length_a   1.000
_cell.length_b   1.000
_cell.length_c   1.000
_cell.angle_alpha   90.00
_cell.angle_beta   90.00
_cell.angle_gamma   90.00
#
_symmetry.space_group_name_H-M   'P 1'
#
loop_
_entity.id
_entity.type
_entity.pdbx_description
1 polymer ?
#
loop_
_entity_poly.entity_id
_entity_poly.type
_entity_poly.pdbx_seq_one_letter_code
_entity_poly.pdbx_strand_id
1 'polypeptide(L)'
;MTEETISQLKKSFSYGSRSDMNFKFLKDLTDEEVTKFFQELLWKLGDTLDDGNLQRIISHIYQYQQKGYVGTGRFKYETTAFTQVELQKDKMRFALIASTGHFVQGQDPKPFGVEDMTQNQAEERITDFLRLEPELTSIPTNTPPDQLKVRHGGYDVRGAIMDRNVNFPIDRLNELAADGIIGEFSSPAYSFVGACSQMRLQNHALPRWIEKLHNEEIHGLILVPV
;
A
#
# COMPACT_ATOMS: atom_id res chain seq x y z
N MET A 1 -22.59 -27.80 -15.64
CA MET A 1 -21.49 -26.84 -15.37
C MET A 1 -21.22 -26.10 -16.65
N THR A 2 -21.36 -24.79 -16.67
CA THR A 2 -20.93 -23.97 -17.82
C THR A 2 -19.41 -23.84 -17.78
N GLU A 3 -18.76 -24.04 -18.92
CA GLU A 3 -17.31 -23.86 -19.06
C GLU A 3 -16.92 -22.41 -18.75
N GLU A 4 -15.84 -22.23 -17.99
CA GLU A 4 -15.27 -20.91 -17.69
C GLU A 4 -14.35 -20.46 -18.82
N THR A 5 -14.51 -19.21 -19.26
CA THR A 5 -13.64 -18.56 -20.24
C THR A 5 -12.40 -17.93 -19.58
N ILE A 6 -11.33 -17.71 -20.36
CA ILE A 6 -10.14 -16.96 -19.89
C ILE A 6 -10.51 -15.56 -19.36
N SER A 7 -11.46 -14.88 -20.02
CA SER A 7 -11.98 -13.59 -19.56
C SER A 7 -12.62 -13.65 -18.18
N GLN A 8 -13.39 -14.71 -17.88
CA GLN A 8 -13.98 -14.92 -16.55
C GLN A 8 -12.91 -15.26 -15.52
N LEU A 9 -11.98 -16.16 -15.87
CA LEU A 9 -10.86 -16.54 -15.01
C LEU A 9 -10.05 -15.31 -14.61
N LYS A 10 -9.51 -14.53 -15.56
CA LYS A 10 -8.63 -13.39 -15.26
C LYS A 10 -9.32 -12.30 -14.43
N LYS A 11 -10.62 -12.07 -14.66
CA LYS A 11 -11.39 -11.08 -13.90
C LYS A 11 -11.65 -11.54 -12.46
N SER A 12 -11.71 -12.85 -12.22
CA SER A 12 -11.93 -13.41 -10.87
C SER A 12 -10.80 -13.08 -9.88
N PHE A 13 -9.61 -12.73 -10.35
CA PHE A 13 -8.46 -12.35 -9.52
C PHE A 13 -8.57 -10.94 -8.92
N SER A 14 -9.40 -10.06 -9.49
CA SER A 14 -9.56 -8.68 -9.00
C SER A 14 -10.87 -8.53 -8.26
N TYR A 15 -10.85 -8.70 -6.94
CA TYR A 15 -12.04 -8.60 -6.08
C TYR A 15 -13.18 -9.52 -6.53
N GLY A 16 -12.82 -10.70 -7.08
CA GLY A 16 -13.75 -11.72 -7.53
C GLY A 16 -13.65 -13.01 -6.70
N SER A 17 -14.18 -14.11 -7.23
CA SER A 17 -14.20 -15.41 -6.56
C SER A 17 -12.82 -16.03 -6.30
N ARG A 18 -11.76 -15.51 -6.95
CA ARG A 18 -10.37 -15.92 -6.76
C ARG A 18 -9.48 -14.71 -6.46
N SER A 19 -9.99 -13.75 -5.67
CA SER A 19 -9.27 -12.51 -5.34
C SER A 19 -7.81 -12.80 -4.97
N ASP A 20 -6.89 -12.17 -5.69
CA ASP A 20 -5.46 -12.24 -5.45
C ASP A 20 -4.85 -10.88 -5.78
N MET A 21 -4.49 -10.12 -4.75
CA MET A 21 -3.99 -8.77 -4.93
C MET A 21 -2.61 -8.69 -5.62
N ASN A 22 -1.83 -9.77 -5.63
CA ASN A 22 -0.56 -9.83 -6.37
C ASN A 22 -0.77 -10.06 -7.87
N PHE A 23 -1.81 -10.82 -8.24
CA PHE A 23 -2.12 -11.18 -9.63
C PHE A 23 -3.35 -10.48 -10.21
N LYS A 24 -3.97 -9.54 -9.49
CA LYS A 24 -5.13 -8.77 -9.98
C LYS A 24 -4.88 -8.02 -11.30
N PHE A 25 -3.61 -7.72 -11.63
CA PHE A 25 -3.22 -7.08 -12.88
C PHE A 25 -3.61 -7.90 -14.13
N LEU A 26 -3.82 -9.21 -13.99
CA LEU A 26 -4.25 -10.09 -15.08
C LEU A 26 -5.58 -9.64 -15.71
N LYS A 27 -6.45 -8.96 -14.96
CA LYS A 27 -7.73 -8.46 -15.48
C LYS A 27 -7.55 -7.49 -16.65
N ASP A 28 -6.45 -6.74 -16.66
CA ASP A 28 -6.19 -5.62 -17.56
C ASP A 28 -5.42 -6.07 -18.82
N LEU A 29 -4.88 -7.28 -18.81
CA LEU A 29 -4.26 -7.92 -19.97
C LEU A 29 -5.32 -8.48 -20.93
N THR A 30 -4.96 -8.70 -22.19
CA THR A 30 -5.79 -9.45 -23.15
C THR A 30 -5.86 -10.94 -22.80
N ASP A 31 -6.88 -11.65 -23.30
CA ASP A 31 -7.01 -13.09 -23.04
C ASP A 31 -5.83 -13.89 -23.62
N GLU A 32 -5.27 -13.44 -24.75
CA GLU A 32 -4.05 -14.00 -25.36
C GLU A 32 -2.83 -13.78 -24.45
N GLU A 33 -2.64 -12.57 -23.92
CA GLU A 33 -1.54 -12.27 -23.00
C GLU A 33 -1.61 -13.08 -21.71
N VAL A 34 -2.80 -13.28 -21.14
CA VAL A 34 -2.99 -14.11 -19.95
C VAL A 34 -2.68 -15.58 -20.25
N THR A 35 -3.11 -16.09 -21.39
CA THR A 35 -2.81 -17.46 -21.82
C THR A 35 -1.29 -17.65 -21.96
N LYS A 36 -0.62 -16.70 -22.62
CA LYS A 36 0.83 -16.70 -22.77
C LYS A 36 1.55 -16.57 -21.43
N PHE A 37 1.06 -15.71 -20.54
CA PHE A 37 1.60 -15.55 -19.18
C PHE A 37 1.65 -16.90 -18.44
N PHE A 38 0.53 -17.64 -18.42
CA PHE A 38 0.47 -18.93 -17.73
C PHE A 38 1.34 -20.00 -18.39
N GLN A 39 1.32 -20.08 -19.72
CA GLN A 39 2.16 -21.04 -20.46
C GLN A 39 3.65 -20.82 -20.16
N GLU A 40 4.12 -19.58 -20.31
CA GLU A 40 5.52 -19.23 -20.07
C GLU A 40 5.91 -19.35 -18.59
N LEU A 41 4.99 -19.08 -17.67
CA LEU A 41 5.21 -19.28 -16.23
C LEU A 41 5.45 -20.77 -15.92
N LEU A 42 4.68 -21.68 -16.50
CA LEU A 42 4.85 -23.12 -16.31
C LEU A 42 6.18 -23.62 -16.89
N TRP A 43 6.59 -23.14 -18.06
CA TRP A 43 7.91 -23.47 -18.62
C TRP A 43 9.05 -22.99 -17.74
N LYS A 44 8.99 -21.71 -17.32
CA LYS A 44 10.00 -21.12 -16.45
C LYS A 44 10.06 -21.81 -15.10
N LEU A 45 8.93 -22.29 -14.57
CA LEU A 45 8.88 -23.12 -13.38
C LEU A 45 9.62 -24.44 -13.59
N GLY A 46 9.37 -25.14 -14.71
CA GLY A 46 10.09 -26.34 -15.10
C GLY A 46 11.61 -26.13 -15.10
N ASP A 47 12.09 -25.13 -15.85
CA ASP A 47 13.51 -24.83 -15.91
C ASP A 47 14.09 -24.48 -14.51
N THR A 48 13.30 -23.80 -13.66
CA THR A 48 13.72 -23.41 -12.30
C THR A 48 13.87 -24.63 -11.39
N LEU A 49 13.06 -25.68 -11.58
CA LEU A 49 13.22 -26.92 -10.82
C LEU A 49 14.51 -27.65 -11.18
N ASP A 50 15.01 -27.47 -12.41
CA ASP A 50 16.24 -28.12 -12.88
C ASP A 50 17.51 -27.39 -12.41
N ASP A 51 17.52 -26.05 -12.41
CA ASP A 51 18.73 -25.26 -12.13
C ASP A 51 18.63 -24.28 -10.94
N GLY A 52 17.48 -24.19 -10.29
CA GLY A 52 17.25 -23.36 -9.10
C GLY A 52 17.17 -21.85 -9.36
N ASN A 53 17.25 -21.39 -10.61
CA ASN A 53 17.27 -19.96 -10.92
C ASN A 53 15.87 -19.32 -10.86
N LEU A 54 15.47 -18.88 -9.66
CA LEU A 54 14.18 -18.25 -9.41
C LEU A 54 13.99 -16.89 -10.15
N GLN A 55 15.08 -16.21 -10.53
CA GLN A 55 15.02 -14.88 -11.10
C GLN A 55 14.18 -14.83 -12.39
N ARG A 56 14.15 -15.91 -13.18
CA ARG A 56 13.34 -15.98 -14.40
C ARG A 56 11.84 -15.91 -14.12
N ILE A 57 11.37 -16.51 -13.01
CA ILE A 57 9.97 -16.46 -12.60
C ILE A 57 9.64 -15.05 -12.12
N ILE A 58 10.50 -14.47 -11.26
CA ILE A 58 10.33 -13.12 -10.73
C ILE A 58 10.26 -12.09 -11.87
N SER A 59 11.22 -12.13 -12.80
CA SER A 59 11.25 -11.23 -13.95
C SER A 59 10.05 -11.41 -14.86
N HIS A 60 9.56 -12.63 -15.07
CA HIS A 60 8.35 -12.90 -15.86
C HIS A 60 7.11 -12.26 -15.24
N ILE A 61 6.91 -12.45 -13.93
CA ILE A 61 5.78 -11.84 -13.20
C ILE A 61 5.85 -10.31 -13.31
N TYR A 62 7.00 -9.70 -13.04
CA TYR A 62 7.14 -8.24 -13.10
C TYR A 62 6.94 -7.67 -14.50
N GLN A 63 7.44 -8.34 -15.55
CA GLN A 63 7.21 -7.89 -16.92
C GLN A 63 5.72 -7.85 -17.27
N TYR A 64 4.94 -8.85 -16.86
CA TYR A 64 3.51 -8.88 -17.12
C TYR A 64 2.70 -7.98 -16.18
N GLN A 65 3.14 -7.82 -14.94
CA GLN A 65 2.56 -6.84 -14.02
C GLN A 65 2.73 -5.41 -14.55
N GLN A 66 3.93 -5.08 -15.07
CA GLN A 66 4.17 -3.80 -15.74
C GLN A 66 3.19 -3.62 -16.89
N LYS A 67 3.02 -4.60 -17.79
CA LYS A 67 2.05 -4.53 -18.89
C LYS A 67 0.62 -4.29 -18.40
N GLY A 68 0.17 -4.99 -17.36
CA GLY A 68 -1.17 -4.82 -16.80
C GLY A 68 -1.41 -3.43 -16.19
N TYR A 69 -0.35 -2.75 -15.77
CA TYR A 69 -0.39 -1.40 -15.22
C TYR A 69 0.10 -0.30 -16.18
N VAL A 70 0.41 -0.62 -17.44
CA VAL A 70 0.79 0.37 -18.44
C VAL A 70 -0.39 1.32 -18.68
N GLY A 71 -0.11 2.63 -18.60
CA GLY A 71 -1.06 3.68 -18.92
C GLY A 71 -0.80 4.94 -18.09
N THR A 72 -1.25 6.10 -18.58
CA THR A 72 -1.27 7.29 -17.72
C THR A 72 -2.36 7.10 -16.68
N GLY A 73 -2.02 7.28 -15.40
CA GLY A 73 -3.04 7.45 -14.36
C GLY A 73 -4.03 8.54 -14.76
N ARG A 74 -5.21 8.54 -14.13
CA ARG A 74 -6.27 9.52 -14.44
C ARG A 74 -5.88 10.97 -14.15
N PHE A 75 -4.86 11.16 -13.31
CA PHE A 75 -4.41 12.46 -12.86
C PHE A 75 -3.20 12.91 -13.68
N LYS A 76 -3.38 14.02 -14.41
CA LYS A 76 -2.31 14.77 -15.06
C LYS A 76 -2.25 16.14 -14.40
N TYR A 77 -1.06 16.54 -13.98
CA TYR A 77 -0.83 17.84 -13.35
C TYR A 77 0.12 18.63 -14.24
N GLU A 78 -0.27 19.86 -14.59
CA GLU A 78 0.57 20.78 -15.37
C GLU A 78 1.76 21.29 -14.55
N THR A 79 1.63 21.32 -13.23
CA THR A 79 2.65 21.79 -12.31
C THR A 79 2.94 20.75 -11.23
N THR A 80 4.16 20.74 -10.75
CA THR A 80 4.53 20.00 -9.55
C THR A 80 4.36 20.92 -8.36
N ALA A 81 3.61 20.49 -7.35
CA ALA A 81 3.58 21.16 -6.06
C ALA A 81 4.87 20.85 -5.30
N PHE A 82 5.96 21.51 -5.70
CA PHE A 82 7.26 21.42 -5.01
C PHE A 82 7.61 22.79 -4.44
N THR A 83 7.67 22.85 -3.11
CA THR A 83 8.23 23.99 -2.38
C THR A 83 9.54 23.52 -1.79
N GLN A 84 10.63 24.19 -2.14
CA GLN A 84 11.93 23.88 -1.56
C GLN A 84 11.90 24.20 -0.07
N VAL A 85 12.31 23.24 0.75
CA VAL A 85 12.47 23.47 2.19
C VAL A 85 13.80 24.22 2.41
N GLU A 86 13.73 25.37 3.06
CA GLU A 86 14.90 26.20 3.36
C GLU A 86 15.63 25.74 4.64
N LEU A 87 14.93 25.06 5.54
CA LEU A 87 15.51 24.53 6.77
C LEU A 87 16.44 23.35 6.47
N GLN A 88 17.61 23.33 7.10
CA GLN A 88 18.52 22.19 7.00
C GLN A 88 17.87 20.94 7.61
N LYS A 89 18.00 19.79 6.94
CA LYS A 89 17.32 18.54 7.32
C LYS A 89 17.63 18.05 8.74
N ASP A 90 18.81 18.37 9.26
CA ASP A 90 19.28 18.07 10.62
C ASP A 90 18.64 18.98 11.70
N LYS A 91 17.92 20.02 11.28
CA LYS A 91 17.13 20.92 12.14
C LYS A 91 15.62 20.72 11.95
N MET A 92 15.23 19.86 11.01
CA MET A 92 13.84 19.58 10.72
C MET A 92 13.26 18.52 11.65
N ARG A 93 11.97 18.66 11.91
CA ARG A 93 11.14 17.70 12.61
C ARG A 93 10.21 17.04 11.59
N PHE A 94 10.40 15.76 11.34
CA PHE A 94 9.67 15.00 10.32
C PHE A 94 8.54 14.17 10.93
N ALA A 95 7.40 14.13 10.25
CA ALA A 95 6.35 13.14 10.52
C ALA A 95 6.24 12.14 9.37
N LEU A 96 5.66 10.97 9.66
CA LEU A 96 5.30 9.95 8.66
C LEU A 96 3.78 9.84 8.59
N ILE A 97 3.20 9.96 7.40
CA ILE A 97 1.84 9.51 7.09
C ILE A 97 1.90 8.49 5.95
N ALA A 98 1.39 7.29 6.20
CA ALA A 98 1.29 6.24 5.18
C ALA A 98 -0.15 5.85 4.90
N SER A 99 -0.51 5.62 3.64
CA SER A 99 -1.86 5.18 3.26
C SER A 99 -2.03 3.65 3.31
N THR A 100 -1.30 3.00 4.22
CA THR A 100 -1.04 1.56 4.20
C THR A 100 -1.95 0.71 5.07
N GLY A 101 -2.74 1.33 5.94
CA GLY A 101 -3.65 0.62 6.84
C GLY A 101 -2.98 -0.07 8.02
N HIS A 102 -1.80 0.41 8.47
CA HIS A 102 -1.18 -0.02 9.72
C HIS A 102 -1.92 0.51 10.95
N PHE A 103 -1.86 -0.26 12.04
CA PHE A 103 -2.38 0.11 13.37
C PHE A 103 -1.69 -0.72 14.45
N VAL A 104 -1.71 -0.22 15.70
CA VAL A 104 -1.20 -0.97 16.86
C VAL A 104 -2.19 -2.08 17.22
N GLN A 105 -1.71 -3.26 17.58
CA GLN A 105 -2.54 -4.37 18.04
C GLN A 105 -3.48 -3.91 19.17
N GLY A 106 -4.77 -4.23 19.03
CA GLY A 106 -5.83 -3.80 19.96
C GLY A 106 -6.36 -2.38 19.71
N GLN A 107 -5.78 -1.63 18.76
CA GLN A 107 -6.24 -0.31 18.32
C GLN A 107 -6.74 -0.34 16.87
N ASP A 108 -7.40 -1.45 16.50
CA ASP A 108 -8.07 -1.55 15.21
C ASP A 108 -9.14 -0.45 15.10
N PRO A 109 -9.18 0.35 14.00
CA PRO A 109 -10.18 1.40 13.80
C PRO A 109 -11.62 0.88 13.62
N LYS A 110 -11.85 -0.44 13.59
CA LYS A 110 -13.18 -1.07 13.46
C LYS A 110 -14.00 -0.48 12.31
N PRO A 111 -13.50 -0.52 11.06
CA PRO A 111 -14.18 0.09 9.93
C PRO A 111 -15.59 -0.47 9.79
N PHE A 112 -16.57 0.43 9.59
CA PHE A 112 -18.00 0.10 9.60
C PHE A 112 -18.54 -0.49 10.90
N GLY A 113 -17.85 -0.29 12.03
CA GLY A 113 -18.20 -0.89 13.32
C GLY A 113 -17.90 -2.39 13.41
N VAL A 114 -17.15 -2.96 12.46
CA VAL A 114 -16.76 -4.38 12.46
C VAL A 114 -15.50 -4.55 13.29
N GLU A 115 -15.61 -5.32 14.38
CA GLU A 115 -14.46 -5.70 15.19
C GLU A 115 -13.59 -6.73 14.47
N ASP A 116 -12.27 -6.58 14.60
CA ASP A 116 -11.26 -7.51 14.08
C ASP A 116 -11.49 -7.92 12.61
N MET A 117 -11.90 -6.95 11.78
CA MET A 117 -12.12 -7.19 10.35
C MET A 117 -10.87 -7.82 9.74
N THR A 118 -11.04 -8.96 9.07
CA THR A 118 -9.96 -9.68 8.38
C THR A 118 -9.55 -8.98 7.09
N GLN A 119 -8.38 -9.32 6.55
CA GLN A 119 -7.94 -8.85 5.24
C GLN A 119 -8.94 -9.21 4.13
N ASN A 120 -9.44 -10.45 4.10
CA ASN A 120 -10.41 -10.89 3.08
C ASN A 120 -11.71 -10.08 3.14
N GLN A 121 -12.22 -9.81 4.34
CA GLN A 121 -13.40 -8.94 4.50
C GLN A 121 -13.11 -7.51 4.02
N ALA A 122 -11.89 -6.99 4.24
CA ALA A 122 -11.52 -5.67 3.72
C ALA A 122 -11.48 -5.63 2.18
N GLU A 123 -10.99 -6.70 1.55
CA GLU A 123 -11.00 -6.85 0.09
C GLU A 123 -12.42 -6.95 -0.48
N GLU A 124 -13.28 -7.80 0.11
CA GLU A 124 -14.69 -7.95 -0.30
C GLU A 124 -15.45 -6.62 -0.19
N ARG A 125 -15.11 -5.80 0.81
CA ARG A 125 -15.74 -4.51 1.07
C ARG A 125 -15.00 -3.32 0.47
N ILE A 126 -14.06 -3.53 -0.46
CA ILE A 126 -13.26 -2.45 -1.04
C ILE A 126 -14.12 -1.29 -1.58
N THR A 127 -15.27 -1.59 -2.19
CA THR A 127 -16.17 -0.57 -2.74
C THR A 127 -16.89 0.25 -1.66
N ASP A 128 -17.11 -0.32 -0.48
CA ASP A 128 -17.64 0.41 0.68
C ASP A 128 -16.59 1.34 1.26
N PHE A 129 -15.34 0.88 1.33
CA PHE A 129 -14.18 1.66 1.80
C PHE A 129 -14.02 2.96 0.99
N LEU A 130 -14.20 2.91 -0.33
CA LEU A 130 -14.16 4.09 -1.21
C LEU A 130 -15.22 5.17 -0.90
N ARG A 131 -16.19 4.89 -0.02
CA ARG A 131 -17.21 5.85 0.43
C ARG A 131 -16.95 6.37 1.85
N LEU A 132 -16.03 5.74 2.59
CA LEU A 132 -15.70 6.15 3.95
C LEU A 132 -14.76 7.35 3.98
N GLU A 133 -14.94 8.18 5.00
CA GLU A 133 -13.87 9.08 5.42
C GLU A 133 -12.76 8.24 6.06
N PRO A 134 -11.48 8.44 5.70
CA PRO A 134 -10.40 7.67 6.30
C PRO A 134 -10.19 8.06 7.77
N GLU A 135 -9.87 7.05 8.58
CA GLU A 135 -9.45 7.23 9.97
C GLU A 135 -7.93 7.18 10.08
N LEU A 136 -7.37 8.14 10.81
CA LEU A 136 -5.93 8.22 11.05
C LEU A 136 -5.57 7.45 12.32
N THR A 137 -4.78 6.40 12.18
CA THR A 137 -4.22 5.64 13.30
C THR A 137 -2.91 6.28 13.73
N SER A 138 -2.66 6.26 15.04
CA SER A 138 -1.43 6.78 15.65
C SER A 138 -0.58 5.61 16.16
N ILE A 139 0.67 5.52 15.70
CA ILE A 139 1.58 4.42 15.98
C ILE A 139 2.85 5.01 16.61
N PRO A 140 3.13 4.75 17.90
CA PRO A 140 4.39 5.13 18.51
C PRO A 140 5.58 4.66 17.68
N THR A 141 6.60 5.50 17.49
CA THR A 141 7.74 5.15 16.62
C THR A 141 8.58 4.00 17.15
N ASN A 142 8.44 3.67 18.44
CA ASN A 142 9.04 2.54 19.11
C ASN A 142 8.12 1.30 19.20
N THR A 143 6.96 1.29 18.53
CA THR A 143 6.06 0.13 18.52
C THR A 143 6.83 -1.12 18.06
N PRO A 144 6.83 -2.21 18.85
CA PRO A 144 7.46 -3.46 18.46
C PRO A 144 6.88 -4.04 17.17
N PRO A 145 7.69 -4.68 16.29
CA PRO A 145 7.18 -5.25 15.03
C PRO A 145 6.02 -6.24 15.22
N ASP A 146 6.05 -7.05 16.28
CA ASP A 146 5.01 -8.04 16.58
C ASP A 146 3.67 -7.42 17.05
N GLN A 147 3.72 -6.18 17.54
CA GLN A 147 2.54 -5.39 17.93
C GLN A 147 2.00 -4.51 16.80
N LEU A 148 2.69 -4.42 15.66
CA LEU A 148 2.21 -3.68 14.50
C LEU A 148 1.38 -4.60 13.61
N LYS A 149 0.14 -4.21 13.33
CA LYS A 149 -0.77 -4.91 12.42
C LYS A 149 -1.04 -4.07 11.19
N VAL A 150 -1.52 -4.72 10.13
CA VAL A 150 -1.88 -4.07 8.86
C VAL A 150 -3.11 -4.72 8.25
N ARG A 151 -4.01 -3.89 7.72
CA ARG A 151 -5.17 -4.32 6.93
C ARG A 151 -5.47 -3.28 5.88
N HIS A 152 -5.58 -3.72 4.62
CA HIS A 152 -5.89 -2.82 3.54
C HIS A 152 -6.52 -3.58 2.36
N GLY A 153 -7.79 -3.29 2.05
CA GLY A 153 -8.46 -3.97 0.94
C GLY A 153 -7.85 -3.68 -0.43
N GLY A 154 -7.04 -2.64 -0.57
CA GLY A 154 -6.49 -2.18 -1.86
C GLY A 154 -5.23 -2.91 -2.37
N TYR A 155 -4.49 -3.65 -1.53
CA TYR A 155 -3.22 -4.29 -1.90
C TYR A 155 -2.93 -5.53 -1.05
N ASP A 156 -1.95 -6.34 -1.47
CA ASP A 156 -1.52 -7.52 -0.71
C ASP A 156 -0.67 -7.13 0.50
N VAL A 157 -1.19 -7.31 1.70
CA VAL A 157 -0.52 -6.93 2.95
C VAL A 157 0.59 -7.89 3.38
N ARG A 158 0.77 -9.07 2.76
CA ARG A 158 1.77 -10.07 3.17
C ARG A 158 3.19 -9.49 3.20
N GLY A 159 3.53 -8.65 2.22
CA GLY A 159 4.82 -7.96 2.19
C GLY A 159 5.04 -7.06 3.41
N ALA A 160 4.02 -6.26 3.76
CA ALA A 160 4.05 -5.37 4.92
C ALA A 160 4.05 -6.12 6.27
N ILE A 161 3.41 -7.30 6.32
CA ILE A 161 3.46 -8.18 7.51
C ILE A 161 4.87 -8.76 7.69
N MET A 162 5.53 -9.16 6.60
CA MET A 162 6.90 -9.71 6.66
C MET A 162 7.94 -8.64 7.00
N ASP A 163 7.82 -7.46 6.40
CA ASP A 163 8.66 -6.31 6.70
C ASP A 163 7.84 -5.02 6.60
N ARG A 164 7.60 -4.42 7.77
CA ARG A 164 6.88 -3.15 7.87
C ARG A 164 7.51 -2.04 7.06
N ASN A 165 8.83 -2.07 6.84
CA ASN A 165 9.53 -1.00 6.15
C ASN A 165 9.28 -0.96 4.64
N VAL A 166 8.67 -2.00 4.07
CA VAL A 166 8.27 -2.04 2.65
C VAL A 166 7.34 -0.87 2.31
N ASN A 167 6.44 -0.48 3.22
CA ASN A 167 5.50 0.62 3.00
C ASN A 167 5.20 1.44 4.27
N PHE A 168 5.79 1.10 5.41
CA PHE A 168 5.75 1.86 6.65
C PHE A 168 7.16 1.96 7.24
N PRO A 169 8.03 2.84 6.68
CA PRO A 169 9.49 2.87 6.92
C PRO A 169 9.88 3.44 8.30
N ILE A 170 9.19 3.01 9.35
CA ILE A 170 9.35 3.48 10.72
C ILE A 170 10.76 3.19 11.26
N ASP A 171 11.33 2.01 10.96
CA ASP A 171 12.68 1.67 11.42
C ASP A 171 13.72 2.50 10.68
N ARG A 172 13.55 2.65 9.36
CA ARG A 172 14.48 3.43 8.55
C ARG A 172 14.49 4.89 9.00
N LEU A 173 13.34 5.47 9.35
CA LEU A 173 13.28 6.84 9.86
C LEU A 173 13.88 6.98 11.27
N ASN A 174 13.67 5.99 12.15
CA ASN A 174 14.35 5.95 13.45
C ASN A 174 15.88 5.87 13.30
N GLU A 175 16.38 5.00 12.41
CA GLU A 175 17.82 4.87 12.10
C GLU A 175 18.39 6.19 11.58
N LEU A 176 17.72 6.82 10.60
CA LEU A 176 18.17 8.10 10.04
C LEU A 176 18.23 9.22 11.09
N ALA A 177 17.30 9.24 12.05
CA ALA A 177 17.32 10.20 13.15
C ALA A 177 18.45 9.88 14.16
N ALA A 178 18.62 8.60 14.52
CA ALA A 178 19.68 8.16 15.42
C ALA A 178 21.09 8.44 14.87
N ASP A 179 21.27 8.31 13.55
CA ASP A 179 22.53 8.59 12.85
C ASP A 179 22.75 10.09 12.59
N GLY A 180 21.80 10.96 12.98
CA GLY A 180 21.87 12.41 12.77
C GLY A 180 21.76 12.83 11.29
N ILE A 181 21.26 11.95 10.42
CA ILE A 181 21.06 12.24 8.99
C ILE A 181 19.85 13.17 8.79
N ILE A 182 18.86 13.05 9.65
CA ILE A 182 17.72 13.97 9.83
C ILE A 182 17.70 14.48 11.27
N GLY A 183 17.00 15.60 11.52
CA GLY A 183 16.94 16.22 12.84
C GLY A 183 16.14 15.40 13.85
N GLU A 184 14.82 15.39 13.72
CA GLU A 184 13.93 14.61 14.57
C GLU A 184 12.92 13.83 13.72
N PHE A 185 12.67 12.57 14.09
CA PHE A 185 11.49 11.83 13.64
C PHE A 185 10.42 11.85 14.74
N SER A 186 9.33 12.57 14.48
CA SER A 186 8.22 12.74 15.41
C SER A 186 7.50 11.43 15.69
N SER A 187 7.13 11.23 16.96
CA SER A 187 6.19 10.19 17.39
C SER A 187 4.87 10.84 17.82
N PRO A 188 3.71 10.28 17.40
CA PRO A 188 3.56 9.04 16.65
C PRO A 188 3.78 9.18 15.14
N ALA A 189 4.11 8.07 14.49
CA ALA A 189 3.91 7.88 13.05
C ALA A 189 2.43 7.58 12.78
N TYR A 190 1.93 7.97 11.61
CA TYR A 190 0.51 7.88 11.31
C TYR A 190 0.23 7.00 10.09
N SER A 191 -0.92 6.33 10.09
CA SER A 191 -1.37 5.52 8.97
C SER A 191 -2.89 5.65 8.76
N PHE A 192 -3.36 5.38 7.55
CA PHE A 192 -4.78 5.24 7.24
C PHE A 192 -4.96 4.27 6.06
N VAL A 193 -6.20 3.85 5.78
CA VAL A 193 -6.51 3.06 4.58
C VAL A 193 -6.67 3.99 3.37
N GLY A 194 -5.73 3.93 2.42
CA GLY A 194 -5.72 4.77 1.21
C GLY A 194 -6.92 4.54 0.28
N ALA A 195 -7.47 3.32 0.28
CA ALA A 195 -8.75 3.02 -0.34
C ALA A 195 -9.89 3.68 0.45
N CYS A 196 -10.10 4.98 0.24
CA CYS A 196 -11.10 5.78 0.94
C CYS A 196 -11.78 6.77 -0.01
N SER A 197 -12.79 7.49 0.49
CA SER A 197 -13.40 8.60 -0.23
C SER A 197 -12.40 9.76 -0.38
N GLN A 198 -11.89 9.94 -1.59
CA GLN A 198 -10.93 11.01 -1.90
C GLN A 198 -11.51 12.41 -1.62
N MET A 199 -12.81 12.59 -1.87
CA MET A 199 -13.51 13.84 -1.56
C MET A 199 -13.51 14.13 -0.05
N ARG A 200 -13.82 13.14 0.80
CA ARG A 200 -13.83 13.31 2.25
C ARG A 200 -12.42 13.44 2.82
N LEU A 201 -11.46 12.70 2.26
CA LEU A 201 -10.04 12.87 2.60
C LEU A 201 -9.62 14.33 2.36
N GLN A 202 -9.85 14.86 1.15
CA GLN A 202 -9.43 16.21 0.79
C GLN A 202 -10.18 17.30 1.55
N ASN A 203 -11.50 17.19 1.68
CA ASN A 203 -12.33 18.28 2.20
C ASN A 203 -12.52 18.23 3.72
N HIS A 204 -12.37 17.07 4.37
CA HIS A 204 -12.69 16.91 5.80
C HIS A 204 -11.50 16.38 6.64
N ALA A 205 -10.92 15.25 6.26
CA ALA A 205 -9.92 14.59 7.11
C ALA A 205 -8.56 15.30 7.04
N LEU A 206 -8.06 15.55 5.82
CA LEU A 206 -6.75 16.14 5.60
C LEU A 206 -6.58 17.52 6.24
N PRO A 207 -7.55 18.48 6.18
CA PRO A 207 -7.43 19.75 6.89
C PRO A 207 -7.19 19.59 8.39
N ARG A 208 -7.90 18.65 9.05
CA ARG A 208 -7.72 18.36 10.48
C ARG A 208 -6.35 17.75 10.78
N TRP A 209 -5.87 16.87 9.91
CA TRP A 209 -4.55 16.25 10.07
C TRP A 209 -3.43 17.27 9.89
N ILE A 210 -3.54 18.18 8.92
CA ILE A 210 -2.57 19.25 8.69
C ILE A 210 -2.55 20.23 9.87
N GLU A 211 -3.71 20.64 10.38
CA GLU A 211 -3.79 21.48 11.58
C GLU A 211 -3.08 20.83 12.78
N LYS A 212 -3.31 19.53 12.99
CA LYS A 212 -2.61 18.75 14.02
C LYS A 212 -1.08 18.75 13.83
N LEU A 213 -0.59 18.50 12.61
CA LEU A 213 0.85 18.50 12.32
C LEU A 213 1.49 19.88 12.48
N HIS A 214 0.78 20.95 12.12
CA HIS A 214 1.25 22.32 12.35
C HIS A 214 1.36 22.62 13.85
N ASN A 215 0.38 22.21 14.66
CA ASN A 215 0.40 22.38 16.11
C ASN A 215 1.51 21.56 16.80
N GLU A 216 2.00 20.51 16.13
CA GLU A 216 3.14 19.69 16.55
C GLU A 216 4.48 20.22 16.03
N GLU A 217 4.51 21.40 15.40
CA GLU A 217 5.73 22.01 14.84
C GLU A 217 6.48 21.08 13.87
N ILE A 218 5.72 20.31 13.08
CA ILE A 218 6.28 19.45 12.03
C ILE A 218 6.76 20.31 10.86
N HIS A 219 8.03 20.16 10.52
CA HIS A 219 8.69 20.88 9.42
C HIS A 219 8.62 20.13 8.08
N GLY A 220 8.49 18.80 8.12
CA GLY A 220 8.46 17.97 6.92
C GLY A 220 7.57 16.74 7.09
N LEU A 221 6.87 16.37 6.03
CA LEU A 221 6.00 15.20 6.03
C LEU A 221 6.51 14.18 5.00
N ILE A 222 6.82 12.97 5.47
CA ILE A 222 7.10 11.82 4.62
C ILE A 222 5.76 11.16 4.31
N LEU A 223 5.40 11.15 3.03
CA LEU A 223 4.19 10.52 2.53
C LEU A 223 4.53 9.19 1.86
N VAL A 224 3.91 8.10 2.32
CA VAL A 224 4.07 6.77 1.72
C VAL A 224 2.72 6.27 1.17
N PRO A 225 2.46 6.47 -0.13
CA PRO A 225 1.25 5.96 -0.77
C PRO A 225 1.39 4.48 -1.17
N VAL A 226 0.27 3.75 -1.20
CA VAL A 226 0.15 2.37 -1.73
C VAL A 226 -1.10 2.16 -2.55
#